data_AF-A0A0S3SBN0-F1
#
_entry.id   AF-A0A0S3SBN0-F1
#
_cell.length_a   1.000
_cell.length_b   1.000
_cell.length_c   1.000
_cell.angle_alpha   90.00
_cell.angle_beta   90.00
_cell.angle_gamma   90.00
#
_symmetry.space_group_name_H-M   'P 1'
#
loop_
_entity.id
_entity.type
_entity.pdbx_description
1 polymer ?
#
loop_
_entity_poly.entity_id
_entity_poly.type
_entity_poly.pdbx_seq_one_letter_code
_entity_poly.pdbx_strand_id
1 'polypeptide(L)' 'MLSVGIMSRFMEDSSYTHWKALKRILRYIRGTLSLGLFYSKSDDYRLVGYSDIDWCGDVNDRKSTSGYVFLL' A
#
# COMPACT_ATOMS: atom_id res chain seq x y z
N MET A 1 -1.95 -0.26 0.81
CA MET A 1 -2.94 0.83 0.62
C MET A 1 -3.06 1.69 1.88
N LEU A 2 -1.92 2.09 2.44
CA LEU A 2 -1.92 2.74 3.75
C LEU A 2 -2.31 4.22 3.68
N SER A 3 -1.70 4.96 2.75
CA SER A 3 -1.85 6.41 2.66
C SER A 3 -3.29 6.84 2.41
N VAL A 4 -4.06 6.06 1.65
CA VAL A 4 -5.48 6.32 1.40
C VAL A 4 -6.32 6.13 2.68
N GLY A 5 -6.09 5.05 3.43
CA GLY A 5 -6.78 4.79 4.70
C GLY A 5 -6.43 5.77 5.82
N ILE A 6 -5.23 6.36 5.79
CA ILE A 6 -4.90 7.46 6.70
C ILE A 6 -5.64 8.73 6.30
N MET A 7 -5.65 9.10 5.01
CA MET A 7 -6.31 10.33 4.55
C MET A 7 -7.83 10.27 4.66
N SER A 8 -8.44 9.09 4.58
CA SER A 8 -9.89 8.95 4.72
C SER A 8 -10.41 9.43 6.08
N ARG A 9 -9.58 9.37 7.14
CA ARG A 9 -9.91 9.87 8.49
C ARG A 9 -10.08 11.39 8.58
N PHE A 10 -9.57 12.12 7.59
CA PHE A 10 -9.60 13.59 7.56
C PHE A 10 -10.48 14.13 6.42
N MET A 11 -11.41 13.32 5.90
CA MET A 11 -12.29 13.75 4.81
C MET A 11 -13.43 14.67 5.27
N GLU A 12 -13.83 14.59 6.54
CA GLU A 12 -14.89 15.43 7.10
C GLU A 12 -14.42 16.87 7.35
N ASP A 13 -13.23 17.03 7.94
CA ASP A 13 -12.55 18.33 8.08
C ASP A 13 -11.07 18.22 7.67
N SER A 14 -10.80 18.63 6.43
CA SER A 14 -9.47 18.49 5.83
C SER A 14 -8.67 19.80 5.97
N SER A 15 -7.52 19.73 6.63
CA SER A 15 -6.56 20.83 6.63
C SER A 15 -5.89 20.98 5.25
N TYR A 16 -5.26 22.14 5.01
CA TYR A 16 -4.51 22.40 3.78
C TYR A 16 -3.39 21.36 3.53
N THR A 17 -2.75 20.86 4.59
CA THR A 17 -1.70 19.84 4.47
C THR A 17 -2.28 18.50 4.04
N HIS A 18 -3.44 18.10 4.57
CA HIS A 18 -4.16 16.90 4.16
C HIS A 18 -4.57 16.99 2.68
N TRP A 19 -5.08 18.14 2.24
CA TRP A 19 -5.45 18.36 0.84
C TRP A 19 -4.26 18.25 -0.13
N LYS A 20 -3.11 18.81 0.23
CA LYS A 20 -1.88 18.70 -0.56
C LYS A 20 -1.39 17.25 -0.66
N ALA A 21 -1.49 16.48 0.43
CA ALA A 21 -1.16 15.06 0.44
C ALA A 21 -2.12 14.25 -0.46
N LEU A 22 -3.42 14.49 -0.36
CA LEU A 22 -4.44 13.83 -1.19
C LEU A 22 -4.20 14.09 -2.69
N LYS A 23 -3.92 15.34 -3.07
CA LYS A 23 -3.58 15.68 -4.46
C LYS A 23 -2.36 14.91 -4.98
N ARG A 24 -1.34 14.70 -4.15
CA ARG A 24 -0.17 13.89 -4.52
C ARG A 24 -0.54 12.43 -4.72
N ILE A 25 -1.37 11.86 -3.84
CA ILE A 25 -1.86 10.47 -3.96
C ILE A 25 -2.66 10.31 -5.26
N LEU A 26 -3.61 11.20 -5.54
CA LEU A 26 -4.43 11.14 -6.75
C LEU A 26 -3.60 11.30 -8.03
N ARG A 27 -2.60 12.19 -8.00
CA ARG A 27 -1.68 12.36 -9.14
C ARG A 27 -0.84 11.11 -9.38
N TYR A 28 -0.38 10.45 -8.32
CA TYR A 28 0.34 9.17 -8.43
C TYR A 28 -0.57 8.12 -9.08
N ILE A 29 -1.78 7.90 -8.54
CA ILE A 29 -2.75 6.94 -9.09
C ILE A 29 -3.02 7.20 -10.58
N ARG A 30 -3.27 8.46 -10.95
CA ARG A 30 -3.50 8.85 -12.34
C ARG A 30 -2.29 8.54 -13.24
N GLY A 31 -1.07 8.76 -12.74
CA GLY A 31 0.16 8.48 -13.49
C GLY A 31 0.51 7.00 -13.60
N THR A 32 -0.06 6.16 -12.74
CA THR A 32 0.21 4.72 -12.69
C THR A 32 -0.99 3.86 -13.10
N LEU A 33 -1.99 4.42 -13.79
CA LEU A 33 -3.18 3.67 -14.22
C LEU A 33 -2.84 2.49 -15.14
N SER A 34 -1.76 2.59 -15.91
CA SER A 34 -1.26 1.53 -16.78
C SER A 34 -0.36 0.51 -16.05
N LEU A 35 0.01 0.76 -14.80
CA LEU A 35 0.83 -0.14 -14.01
C LEU A 35 -0.07 -1.09 -13.22
N GLY A 36 0.24 -2.37 -13.28
CA GLY A 36 -0.46 -3.41 -12.52
C GLY A 36 0.42 -4.63 -12.34
N LEU A 37 0.08 -5.46 -11.35
CA LEU A 37 0.68 -6.77 -11.21
C LEU A 37 -0.08 -7.73 -12.13
N PHE A 38 0.64 -8.35 -13.06
CA PHE A 38 0.10 -9.38 -13.94
C PHE A 38 0.62 -10.73 -13.48
N TYR A 39 -0.30 -11.61 -13.10
CA TYR A 39 0.00 -13.00 -12.76
C TYR A 39 -0.50 -13.88 -13.91
N SER A 40 0.42 -14.52 -14.61
CA SER A 40 0.10 -15.61 -15.53
C SER A 40 0.36 -16.95 -14.88
N LYS A 41 -0.43 -17.96 -15.27
CA LYS A 41 -0.10 -19.34 -14.97
C LYS A 41 1.21 -19.69 -15.71
N SER A 42 2.21 -20.13 -14.98
CA SER A 42 3.45 -20.69 -15.51
C SER A 42 3.54 -22.14 -15.05
N ASP A 43 3.91 -23.05 -15.95
CA ASP A 43 4.11 -24.46 -15.62
C ASP A 43 5.43 -24.69 -14.86
N ASP A 44 6.39 -23.74 -14.91
CA ASP A 44 7.62 -23.72 -14.09
C ASP A 44 7.58 -22.60 -13.03
N TYR A 45 6.42 -22.42 -12.37
CA TYR A 45 6.31 -21.49 -11.25
C TYR A 45 7.11 -22.01 -10.04
N ARG A 46 8.11 -21.23 -9.61
CA ARG A 46 8.87 -21.49 -8.39
C ARG A 46 8.53 -20.44 -7.34
N LEU A 47 8.00 -20.90 -6.21
CA LEU A 47 7.76 -20.04 -5.06
C LEU A 47 9.10 -19.69 -4.41
N VAL A 48 9.52 -18.43 -4.54
CA VAL A 48 10.79 -17.93 -3.98
C VAL A 48 10.60 -17.34 -2.58
N GLY A 49 9.37 -16.99 -2.21
CA GLY A 49 9.09 -16.46 -0.88
C GLY A 49 7.71 -15.86 -0.73
N TYR A 50 7.42 -15.50 0.52
CA TYR A 50 6.22 -14.81 0.96
C TYR A 50 6.57 -13.39 1.38
N SER A 51 5.66 -12.46 1.10
CA SER A 51 5.73 -11.07 1.57
C SER A 51 4.38 -10.74 2.17
N ASP A 52 4.39 -10.23 3.39
CA ASP A 52 3.22 -9.83 4.14
C ASP A 52 3.39 -8.40 4.67
N ILE A 53 2.29 -7.66 4.75
CA ILE A 53 2.25 -6.33 5.35
C ILE A 53 1.04 -6.27 6.26
N ASP A 54 1.30 -6.17 7.56
CA ASP A 54 0.27 -5.94 8.56
C ASP A 54 0.31 -4.49 9.07
N TRP A 55 -0.88 -3.92 9.26
CA TRP A 55 -1.09 -2.61 9.85
C TRP A 55 -1.79 -2.70 11.22
N CYS A 56 -2.51 -3.80 11.48
CA CYS A 56 -3.37 -3.96 12.64
C CYS A 56 -2.61 -4.42 13.90
N GLY A 57 -1.41 -4.98 13.75
CA GLY A 57 -0.62 -5.53 14.85
C GLY A 57 -0.01 -4.50 15.82
N ASP A 58 0.02 -3.20 15.48
CA ASP A 58 0.61 -2.15 16.33
C ASP A 58 -0.47 -1.20 16.87
N VAL A 59 -0.77 -1.31 18.17
CA VAL A 59 -1.83 -0.55 18.86
C VAL A 59 -1.42 0.91 19.09
N ASN A 60 -0.12 1.21 19.17
CA ASN A 60 0.37 2.52 19.58
C ASN A 60 0.64 3.43 18.39
N ASP A 61 1.52 3.00 17.49
CA ASP A 61 1.94 3.85 16.37
C ASP A 61 1.21 3.49 15.07
N ARG A 62 0.46 2.37 15.09
CA ARG A 62 -0.10 1.72 13.90
C ARG A 62 0.96 1.63 12.82
N LYS A 63 2.23 1.30 13.08
CA LYS A 63 3.23 1.26 12.00
C LYS A 63 2.99 0.03 11.13
N SER A 64 3.11 0.19 9.80
CA SER A 64 3.13 -0.96 8.89
C SER A 64 4.33 -1.83 9.24
N THR A 65 4.06 -3.08 9.62
CA THR A 65 5.08 -4.11 9.79
C THR A 65 5.12 -4.92 8.52
N SER A 66 6.27 -4.91 7.84
CA SER A 66 6.49 -5.70 6.63
C SER A 66 7.27 -6.96 7.00
N GLY A 67 6.71 -8.13 6.73
CA GLY A 67 7.36 -9.43 6.88
C GLY A 67 7.72 -10.00 5.52
N TYR A 68 8.89 -10.63 5.41
CA TYR A 68 9.28 -11.37 4.22
C TYR A 68 10.02 -12.64 4.61
N VAL A 69 9.72 -13.73 3.91
CA VAL A 69 10.38 -15.04 4.09
C VAL A 69 10.71 -15.56 2.71
N PHE A 70 11.98 -15.82 2.44
CA PHE A 70 12.43 -16.35 1.16
C PHE A 70 13.00 -17.76 1.33
N LEU A 71 12.69 -18.63 0.37
CA LEU A 71 13.26 -19.97 0.24
C LEU A 71 14.47 -19.83 -0.69
N LEU A 72 15.69 -19.98 -0.12
CA LEU A 72 16.97 -19.89 -0.84
C LEU A 72 17.40 -21.25 -1.38
#